data_AF-A0A9R0W6Z7-F1
#
_entry.id   AF-A0A9R0W6Z7-F1
#
_cell.length_a   1.000
_cell.length_b   1.000
_cell.length_c   1.000
_cell.angle_alpha   90.00
_cell.angle_beta   90.00
_cell.angle_gamma   90.00
#
_symmetry.space_group_name_H-M   'P 1'
#
loop_
_entity.id
_entity.type
_entity.pdbx_description
1 polymer ?
#
loop_
_entity_poly.entity_id
_entity_poly.type
_entity_poly.pdbx_seq_one_letter_code
_entity_poly.pdbx_strand_id
1 'polypeptide(L)'
;MGRQAGADVNSAHPSIPLVVATTVGLADCIKYLLEAGVDPNILDEQHRRMPIQIAASFGRRSHVEILFPFTSPIRAVANWSVEGIIAHEKSRCSISKDESCNKIDDKVAVLKSQGKEAVKRKDYLRASNLYTKALELRYLDETLYSNRSLCYLKTGKPQKALLDADICIARKPEWVKGYYRKGAAHMSLKEYEEASEAFQDGLELDPGNDEIKKALREAWEAMSKDEAAGGSIESID
;
A
#
# COMPACT_ATOMS: atom_id res chain seq x y z
N MET A 1 -25.03 29.13 -5.87
CA MET A 1 -23.80 28.59 -5.27
C MET A 1 -23.81 27.07 -5.43
N GLY A 2 -23.05 26.55 -6.38
CA GLY A 2 -22.79 25.12 -6.53
C GLY A 2 -21.43 24.99 -7.21
N ARG A 3 -20.40 24.65 -6.42
CA ARG A 3 -19.02 24.65 -6.90
C ARG A 3 -18.85 23.55 -7.94
N GLN A 4 -18.54 23.92 -9.17
CA GLN A 4 -17.85 23.05 -10.12
C GLN A 4 -16.46 22.75 -9.57
N ALA A 5 -16.31 21.60 -8.93
CA ALA A 5 -15.00 20.99 -8.75
C ALA A 5 -14.69 20.19 -10.03
N GLY A 6 -14.14 20.88 -11.02
CA GLY A 6 -13.52 20.26 -12.18
C GLY A 6 -12.22 19.59 -11.78
N ALA A 7 -12.29 18.46 -11.09
CA ALA A 7 -11.22 17.49 -11.13
C ALA A 7 -11.33 16.80 -12.48
N ASP A 8 -10.40 17.09 -13.38
CA ASP A 8 -10.29 16.38 -14.65
C ASP A 8 -9.84 14.94 -14.36
N VAL A 9 -10.82 14.06 -14.13
CA VAL A 9 -10.64 12.62 -13.83
C VAL A 9 -9.95 11.89 -15.00
N ASN A 10 -9.78 12.55 -16.15
CA ASN A 10 -9.15 12.00 -17.35
C ASN A 10 -7.65 12.30 -17.50
N SER A 11 -7.01 13.01 -16.57
CA SER A 11 -5.58 13.37 -16.71
C SER A 11 -4.57 12.29 -16.25
N ALA A 12 -5.05 11.18 -15.69
CA ALA A 12 -4.24 9.98 -15.44
C ALA A 12 -5.13 8.74 -15.61
N HIS A 13 -4.92 7.97 -16.68
CA HIS A 13 -5.59 6.71 -17.03
C HIS A 13 -6.91 6.43 -16.25
N PRO A 14 -8.09 6.82 -16.77
CA PRO A 14 -9.38 6.73 -16.05
C PRO A 14 -9.77 5.30 -15.59
N SER A 15 -9.03 4.29 -16.06
CA SER A 15 -9.17 2.87 -15.72
C SER A 15 -8.52 2.43 -14.39
N ILE A 16 -7.79 3.31 -13.70
CA ILE A 16 -7.05 2.94 -12.48
C ILE A 16 -7.89 3.07 -11.19
N PRO A 17 -8.70 4.13 -10.97
CA PRO A 17 -9.35 4.35 -9.67
C PRO A 17 -10.30 3.24 -9.24
N LEU A 18 -11.13 2.72 -10.15
CA LEU A 18 -12.08 1.65 -9.85
C LEU A 18 -11.38 0.31 -9.62
N VAL A 19 -10.33 0.01 -10.39
CA VAL A 19 -9.49 -1.18 -10.19
C VAL A 19 -8.78 -1.11 -8.83
N VAL A 20 -8.24 0.05 -8.47
CA VAL A 20 -7.57 0.28 -7.17
C VAL A 20 -8.56 0.18 -6.02
N ALA A 21 -9.72 0.83 -6.09
CA ALA A 21 -10.75 0.74 -5.05
C ALA A 21 -11.22 -0.71 -4.84
N THR A 22 -11.42 -1.45 -5.93
CA THR A 22 -11.77 -2.88 -5.91
C THR A 22 -10.67 -3.75 -5.34
N THR A 23 -9.42 -3.38 -5.57
CA THR A 23 -8.21 -4.08 -5.12
C THR A 23 -7.88 -3.82 -3.65
N VAL A 24 -8.08 -2.59 -3.17
CA VAL A 24 -7.86 -2.20 -1.76
C VAL A 24 -9.01 -2.69 -0.88
N GLY A 25 -10.23 -2.78 -1.43
CA GLY A 25 -11.41 -3.24 -0.71
C GLY A 25 -12.33 -2.12 -0.24
N LEU A 26 -12.34 -0.99 -0.96
CA LEU A 26 -13.07 0.22 -0.59
C LEU A 26 -14.48 0.21 -1.21
N ALA A 27 -15.43 -0.46 -0.56
CA ALA A 27 -16.78 -0.66 -1.09
C ALA A 27 -17.53 0.66 -1.40
N ASP A 28 -17.38 1.67 -0.55
CA ASP A 28 -18.05 2.96 -0.74
C ASP A 28 -17.44 3.75 -1.90
N CYS A 29 -16.12 3.68 -2.08
CA CYS A 29 -15.46 4.25 -3.24
C CYS A 29 -15.92 3.59 -4.54
N ILE A 30 -16.14 2.28 -4.55
CA ILE A 30 -16.64 1.57 -5.74
C ILE A 30 -18.02 2.08 -6.12
N LYS A 31 -18.95 2.19 -5.16
CA LYS A 31 -20.30 2.72 -5.41
C LYS A 31 -20.24 4.14 -5.97
N TYR A 32 -19.46 5.00 -5.32
CA TYR A 32 -19.29 6.38 -5.75
C TYR A 32 -18.72 6.49 -7.18
N LEU A 33 -17.74 5.66 -7.53
CA LEU A 33 -17.14 5.65 -8.86
C LEU A 33 -18.11 5.13 -9.94
N LEU A 34 -18.95 4.15 -9.61
CA LEU A 34 -20.00 3.67 -10.52
C LEU A 34 -21.07 4.75 -10.74
N GLU A 35 -21.48 5.46 -9.67
CA GLU A 35 -22.39 6.61 -9.75
C GLU A 35 -21.81 7.76 -10.60
N ALA A 36 -20.50 7.95 -10.55
CA ALA A 36 -19.77 8.91 -11.38
C ALA A 36 -19.65 8.49 -12.86
N GLY A 37 -20.18 7.32 -13.25
CA GLY A 37 -20.21 6.85 -14.63
C GLY A 37 -18.92 6.18 -15.11
N VAL A 38 -18.06 5.72 -14.21
CA VAL A 38 -16.86 4.95 -14.57
C VAL A 38 -17.29 3.61 -15.18
N ASP A 39 -16.73 3.25 -16.34
CA ASP A 39 -17.01 1.98 -16.99
C ASP A 39 -16.51 0.79 -16.12
N PRO A 40 -17.40 -0.08 -15.62
CA PRO A 40 -17.02 -1.26 -14.84
C PRO A 40 -16.40 -2.38 -15.68
N ASN A 41 -16.41 -2.25 -17.01
CA ASN A 41 -15.85 -3.24 -17.94
C ASN A 41 -14.38 -2.97 -18.29
N ILE A 42 -13.78 -1.95 -17.68
CA ILE A 42 -12.35 -1.66 -17.80
C ILE A 42 -11.50 -2.88 -17.45
N LEU A 43 -10.41 -3.07 -18.19
CA LEU A 43 -9.47 -4.16 -17.95
C LEU A 43 -8.25 -3.62 -17.20
N ASP A 44 -7.78 -4.36 -16.20
CA ASP A 44 -6.48 -4.09 -15.60
C ASP A 44 -5.33 -4.28 -16.61
N GLU A 45 -4.26 -3.51 -16.45
CA GLU A 45 -3.11 -3.58 -17.35
C GLU A 45 -2.28 -4.87 -17.14
N GLN A 46 -2.29 -5.40 -15.92
CA GLN A 46 -1.43 -6.52 -15.53
C GLN A 46 -1.96 -7.87 -16.03
N HIS A 47 -3.27 -8.09 -16.00
CA HIS A 47 -3.87 -9.40 -16.21
C HIS A 47 -5.04 -9.40 -17.19
N ARG A 48 -5.38 -8.23 -17.75
CA ARG A 48 -6.57 -7.99 -18.59
C ARG A 48 -7.85 -8.49 -17.92
N ARG A 49 -8.02 -8.18 -16.63
CA ARG A 49 -9.17 -8.60 -15.80
C ARG A 49 -10.08 -7.43 -15.50
N MET A 50 -11.38 -7.70 -15.46
CA MET A 50 -12.38 -6.73 -15.06
C MET A 50 -12.43 -6.60 -13.53
N PRO A 51 -12.82 -5.43 -12.97
CA PRO A 51 -13.03 -5.23 -11.55
C PRO A 51 -13.81 -6.36 -10.87
N ILE A 52 -14.88 -6.87 -11.50
CA ILE A 52 -15.69 -7.96 -10.93
C ILE A 52 -14.91 -9.26 -10.74
N GLN A 53 -13.98 -9.57 -11.65
CA GLN A 53 -13.11 -10.75 -11.56
C GLN A 53 -12.07 -10.56 -10.46
N ILE A 54 -11.53 -9.35 -10.34
CA ILE A 54 -10.57 -8.98 -9.29
C ILE A 54 -11.24 -9.18 -7.92
N ALA A 55 -12.43 -8.60 -7.72
CA ALA A 55 -13.24 -8.77 -6.52
C ALA A 55 -13.46 -10.25 -6.17
N ALA A 56 -13.85 -11.06 -7.16
CA ALA A 56 -14.07 -12.49 -6.98
C ALA A 56 -12.79 -13.25 -6.60
N SER A 57 -11.63 -12.93 -7.20
CA SER A 57 -10.35 -13.56 -6.84
C SER A 57 -9.86 -13.21 -5.44
N PHE A 58 -10.22 -12.04 -4.90
CA PHE A 58 -9.93 -11.66 -3.52
C PHE A 58 -10.96 -12.20 -2.52
N GLY A 59 -11.94 -12.98 -2.97
CA GLY A 59 -13.01 -13.50 -2.11
C GLY A 59 -13.95 -12.40 -1.59
N ARG A 60 -13.94 -11.20 -2.18
CA ARG A 60 -14.77 -10.06 -1.78
C ARG A 60 -16.15 -10.16 -2.40
N ARG A 61 -16.99 -11.02 -1.82
CA ARG A 61 -18.37 -11.24 -2.30
C ARG A 61 -19.16 -9.92 -2.45
N SER A 62 -19.11 -9.06 -1.44
CA SER A 62 -19.82 -7.78 -1.43
C SER A 62 -19.47 -6.89 -2.63
N HIS A 63 -18.22 -6.96 -3.10
CA HIS A 63 -17.77 -6.18 -4.25
C HIS A 63 -18.26 -6.79 -5.57
N VAL A 64 -18.30 -8.11 -5.66
CA VAL A 64 -18.91 -8.81 -6.81
C VAL A 64 -20.39 -8.43 -6.91
N GLU A 65 -21.10 -8.41 -5.80
CA GLU A 65 -22.52 -8.01 -5.74
C GLU A 65 -22.74 -6.55 -6.17
N ILE A 66 -21.86 -5.62 -5.75
CA ILE A 66 -21.92 -4.21 -6.16
C ILE A 66 -21.65 -4.06 -7.66
N LEU A 67 -20.67 -4.78 -8.21
CA LEU A 67 -20.23 -4.63 -9.61
C LEU A 67 -21.13 -5.39 -10.60
N PHE A 68 -21.77 -6.48 -10.16
CA PHE A 68 -22.54 -7.38 -11.03
C PHE A 68 -23.61 -6.70 -11.88
N PRO A 69 -24.46 -5.79 -11.34
CA PRO A 69 -25.51 -5.14 -12.14
C PRO A 69 -24.98 -4.25 -13.26
N PHE A 70 -23.74 -3.78 -13.14
CA PHE A 70 -23.14 -2.83 -14.08
C PHE A 70 -22.17 -3.52 -15.05
N THR A 71 -21.83 -4.79 -14.82
CA THR A 71 -20.81 -5.50 -15.60
C THR A 71 -21.41 -6.38 -16.68
N SER A 72 -20.87 -6.29 -17.89
CA SER A 72 -21.27 -7.14 -19.02
C SER A 72 -20.84 -8.60 -18.81
N PRO A 73 -21.65 -9.58 -19.25
CA PRO A 73 -21.30 -10.99 -19.12
C PRO A 73 -19.95 -11.36 -19.76
N ILE A 74 -19.13 -12.06 -18.98
CA ILE A 74 -17.81 -12.52 -19.43
C ILE A 74 -17.99 -13.87 -20.12
N ARG A 75 -17.64 -13.95 -21.41
CA ARG A 75 -17.78 -15.16 -22.24
C ARG A 75 -17.17 -16.42 -21.61
N ALA A 76 -16.09 -16.28 -20.85
CA ALA A 76 -15.42 -17.40 -20.17
C ALA A 76 -16.23 -17.98 -19.00
N VAL A 77 -17.13 -17.19 -18.40
CA VAL A 77 -17.93 -17.57 -17.24
C VAL A 77 -19.25 -18.18 -17.73
N ALA A 78 -19.35 -19.51 -17.72
CA ALA A 78 -20.54 -20.22 -18.20
C ALA A 78 -21.81 -19.96 -17.37
N ASN A 79 -21.66 -19.76 -16.06
CA ASN A 79 -22.76 -19.38 -15.15
C ASN A 79 -22.59 -17.91 -14.75
N TRP A 80 -23.28 -17.00 -15.44
CA TRP A 80 -23.24 -15.57 -15.14
C TRP A 80 -24.12 -15.21 -13.94
N SER A 81 -23.64 -15.59 -12.76
CA SER A 81 -24.21 -15.23 -11.46
C SER A 81 -23.07 -14.90 -10.49
N VAL A 82 -23.39 -14.26 -9.36
CA VAL A 82 -22.39 -13.99 -8.30
C VAL A 82 -21.65 -15.26 -7.91
N GLU A 83 -22.37 -16.37 -7.68
CA GLU A 83 -21.77 -17.67 -7.38
C GLU A 83 -20.94 -18.22 -8.54
N GLY A 84 -21.46 -18.13 -9.76
CA GLY A 84 -20.77 -18.66 -10.93
C GLY A 84 -19.47 -17.93 -11.25
N ILE A 85 -19.43 -16.61 -11.06
CA ILE A 85 -18.21 -15.80 -11.19
C ILE A 85 -17.20 -16.16 -10.11
N ILE A 86 -17.65 -16.26 -8.85
CA ILE A 86 -16.78 -16.63 -7.72
C ILE A 86 -16.21 -18.04 -7.93
N ALA A 87 -17.04 -19.01 -8.31
CA ALA A 87 -16.62 -20.38 -8.58
C ALA A 87 -15.66 -20.46 -9.76
N HIS A 88 -15.93 -19.71 -10.85
CA HIS A 88 -15.07 -19.65 -12.02
C HIS A 88 -13.69 -19.09 -11.68
N GLU A 89 -13.60 -17.97 -10.95
CA GLU A 89 -12.33 -17.36 -10.59
C GLU A 89 -11.54 -18.21 -9.56
N LYS A 90 -12.24 -18.87 -8.63
CA LYS A 90 -11.60 -19.87 -7.74
C LYS A 90 -10.95 -21.00 -8.54
N SER A 91 -11.65 -21.53 -9.55
CA SER A 91 -11.14 -22.59 -10.44
C SER A 91 -9.97 -22.10 -11.30
N ARG A 92 -10.01 -20.85 -11.77
CA ARG A 92 -8.91 -20.21 -12.52
C ARG A 92 -7.64 -20.04 -11.68
N CYS A 93 -7.76 -19.66 -10.41
CA CYS A 93 -6.62 -19.52 -9.50
C CYS A 93 -5.89 -20.84 -9.22
N SER A 94 -6.56 -21.98 -9.38
CA SER A 94 -5.91 -23.31 -9.34
C SER A 94 -5.18 -23.67 -10.64
N ILE A 95 -5.52 -23.07 -11.78
CA ILE A 95 -4.98 -23.40 -13.12
C ILE A 95 -3.89 -22.40 -13.55
N SER A 96 -3.89 -21.17 -13.03
CA SER A 96 -2.95 -20.09 -13.42
C SER A 96 -1.58 -20.10 -12.73
N LYS A 97 -1.29 -21.08 -11.87
CA LYS A 97 -0.06 -21.13 -11.07
C LYS A 97 1.21 -21.58 -11.83
N ASP A 98 1.12 -22.19 -13.00
CA ASP A 98 2.23 -23.06 -13.43
C ASP A 98 3.36 -22.44 -14.27
N GLU A 99 3.18 -21.32 -14.99
CA GLU A 99 4.31 -20.73 -15.77
C GLU A 99 4.41 -19.20 -15.73
N SER A 100 3.31 -18.48 -15.93
CA SER A 100 3.35 -17.00 -15.94
C SER A 100 3.53 -16.43 -14.52
N CYS A 101 2.84 -17.00 -13.53
CA CYS A 101 3.03 -16.65 -12.11
C CYS A 101 4.47 -16.93 -11.66
N ASN A 102 5.01 -18.09 -12.03
CA ASN A 102 6.39 -18.47 -11.70
C ASN A 102 7.41 -17.49 -12.30
N LYS A 103 7.25 -17.08 -13.56
CA LYS A 103 8.11 -16.06 -14.18
C LYS A 103 8.00 -14.67 -13.52
N ILE A 104 6.82 -14.29 -13.03
CA ILE A 104 6.64 -13.03 -12.29
C ILE A 104 7.30 -13.13 -10.92
N ASP A 105 7.11 -14.24 -10.21
CA ASP A 105 7.71 -14.50 -8.91
C ASP A 105 9.24 -14.50 -8.98
N ASP A 106 9.83 -15.11 -10.02
CA ASP A 106 11.26 -15.08 -10.30
C ASP A 106 11.76 -13.65 -10.53
N LYS A 107 11.05 -12.86 -11.36
CA LYS A 107 11.40 -11.45 -11.61
C LYS A 107 11.34 -10.60 -10.36
N VAL A 108 10.29 -10.76 -9.54
CA VAL A 108 10.14 -10.06 -8.26
C VAL A 108 11.27 -10.44 -7.32
N ALA A 109 11.63 -11.73 -7.24
CA ALA A 109 12.74 -12.20 -6.42
C ALA A 109 14.08 -11.58 -6.85
N VAL A 110 14.35 -11.51 -8.16
CA VAL A 110 15.54 -10.87 -8.72
C VAL A 110 15.57 -9.38 -8.37
N LEU A 111 14.49 -8.64 -8.60
CA LEU A 111 14.41 -7.20 -8.28
C LEU A 111 14.60 -6.94 -6.79
N LYS A 112 14.01 -7.78 -5.93
CA LYS A 112 14.15 -7.72 -4.48
C LYS A 112 15.58 -7.98 -4.04
N SER A 113 16.25 -8.96 -4.64
CA SER A 113 17.66 -9.26 -4.38
C SER A 113 18.57 -8.09 -4.80
N GLN A 114 18.38 -7.56 -6.02
CA GLN A 114 19.11 -6.39 -6.50
C GLN A 114 18.87 -5.15 -5.61
N GLY A 115 17.64 -4.94 -5.14
CA GLY A 115 17.30 -3.87 -4.21
C GLY A 115 18.06 -4.01 -2.88
N LYS A 116 18.13 -5.21 -2.32
CA LYS A 116 18.92 -5.49 -1.10
C LYS A 116 20.41 -5.22 -1.31
N GLU A 117 20.96 -5.64 -2.45
CA GLU A 117 22.37 -5.38 -2.78
C GLU A 117 22.67 -3.89 -3.00
N ALA A 118 21.71 -3.12 -3.54
CA ALA A 118 21.83 -1.67 -3.65
C ALA A 118 21.79 -1.00 -2.27
N VAL A 119 20.91 -1.45 -1.36
CA VAL A 119 20.89 -0.99 0.05
C VAL A 119 22.21 -1.28 0.74
N LYS A 120 22.79 -2.47 0.55
CA LYS A 120 24.11 -2.85 1.11
C LYS A 120 25.23 -1.92 0.62
N ARG A 121 25.13 -1.45 -0.62
CA ARG A 121 26.04 -0.45 -1.22
C ARG A 121 25.70 0.99 -0.85
N LYS A 122 24.68 1.23 -0.02
CA LYS A 122 24.13 2.55 0.32
C LYS A 122 23.60 3.34 -0.89
N ASP A 123 23.35 2.67 -2.01
CA ASP A 123 22.69 3.25 -3.20
C ASP A 123 21.17 3.19 -3.02
N TYR A 124 20.68 4.04 -2.13
CA TYR A 124 19.27 4.05 -1.74
C TYR A 124 18.33 4.53 -2.85
N LEU A 125 18.82 5.40 -3.75
CA LEU A 125 18.02 5.86 -4.88
C LEU A 125 17.75 4.70 -5.84
N ARG A 126 18.79 3.95 -6.23
CA ARG A 126 18.62 2.76 -7.08
C ARG A 126 17.79 1.69 -6.38
N ALA A 127 18.02 1.46 -5.09
CA ALA A 127 17.23 0.50 -4.32
C ALA A 127 15.74 0.86 -4.32
N SER A 128 15.39 2.13 -4.09
CA SER A 128 13.99 2.57 -4.11
C SER A 128 13.32 2.33 -5.47
N ASN A 129 14.04 2.57 -6.57
CA ASN A 129 13.55 2.31 -7.92
C ASN A 129 13.34 0.82 -8.19
N LEU A 130 14.25 -0.04 -7.71
CA LEU A 130 14.13 -1.49 -7.85
C LEU A 130 12.93 -2.03 -7.06
N TYR A 131 12.71 -1.54 -5.83
CA TYR A 131 11.54 -1.92 -5.05
C TYR A 131 10.23 -1.41 -5.66
N THR A 132 10.22 -0.20 -6.25
CA THR A 132 9.05 0.29 -7.00
C THR A 132 8.73 -0.61 -8.19
N LYS A 133 9.72 -1.00 -9.00
CA LYS A 133 9.51 -1.97 -10.10
C LYS A 133 9.02 -3.33 -9.60
N ALA A 134 9.48 -3.78 -8.43
CA ALA A 134 8.99 -5.01 -7.83
C ALA A 134 7.53 -4.87 -7.36
N LEU A 135 7.15 -3.70 -6.85
CA LEU A 135 5.77 -3.38 -6.44
C LEU A 135 4.82 -3.22 -7.63
N GLU A 136 5.31 -2.75 -8.78
CA GLU A 136 4.56 -2.76 -10.05
C GLU A 136 4.20 -4.18 -10.51
N LEU A 137 4.96 -5.20 -10.08
CA LEU A 137 4.67 -6.61 -10.35
C LEU A 137 3.90 -7.29 -9.21
N ARG A 138 4.17 -6.91 -7.96
CA ARG A 138 3.55 -7.48 -6.76
C ARG A 138 3.29 -6.40 -5.71
N TYR A 139 2.20 -5.67 -5.90
CA TYR A 139 1.81 -4.54 -5.06
C TYR A 139 1.35 -4.93 -3.65
N LEU A 140 1.26 -6.23 -3.32
CA LEU A 140 0.85 -6.74 -2.02
C LEU A 140 2.00 -7.24 -1.13
N ASP A 141 3.27 -7.16 -1.58
CA ASP A 141 4.40 -7.60 -0.75
C ASP A 141 4.81 -6.50 0.24
N GLU A 142 4.45 -6.66 1.52
CA GLU A 142 4.73 -5.71 2.59
C GLU A 142 6.23 -5.53 2.82
N THR A 143 7.04 -6.55 2.50
CA THR A 143 8.49 -6.44 2.66
C THR A 143 9.11 -5.50 1.63
N LEU A 144 8.48 -5.33 0.46
CA LEU A 144 8.93 -4.35 -0.54
C LEU A 144 8.64 -2.93 -0.06
N TYR A 145 7.44 -2.66 0.48
CA TYR A 145 7.10 -1.36 1.08
C TYR A 145 8.03 -1.02 2.24
N SER A 146 8.26 -1.95 3.18
CA SER A 146 9.17 -1.70 4.32
C SER A 146 10.61 -1.40 3.90
N ASN A 147 11.09 -2.05 2.83
CA ASN A 147 12.44 -1.80 2.32
C ASN A 147 12.51 -0.50 1.49
N ARG A 148 11.45 -0.14 0.76
CA ARG A 148 11.37 1.14 0.05
C ARG A 148 11.22 2.31 1.01
N SER A 149 10.43 2.17 2.08
CA SER A 149 10.33 3.11 3.20
C SER A 149 11.71 3.44 3.77
N LEU A 150 12.54 2.43 4.06
CA LEU A 150 13.93 2.65 4.48
C LEU A 150 14.72 3.51 3.48
N CYS A 151 14.59 3.22 2.18
CA CYS A 151 15.31 3.97 1.15
C CYS A 151 14.83 5.43 1.09
N TYR A 152 13.54 5.68 1.29
CA TYR A 152 12.99 7.03 1.37
C TYR A 152 13.49 7.80 2.60
N LEU A 153 13.58 7.16 3.77
CA LEU A 153 14.21 7.78 4.95
C LEU A 153 15.67 8.18 4.66
N LYS A 154 16.44 7.27 4.05
CA LYS A 154 17.86 7.52 3.72
C LYS A 154 18.09 8.52 2.59
N THR A 155 17.05 8.87 1.84
CA THR A 155 17.10 9.87 0.76
C THR A 155 16.35 11.16 1.12
N GLY A 156 15.97 11.35 2.38
CA GLY A 156 15.33 12.58 2.85
C GLY A 156 13.90 12.77 2.34
N LYS A 157 13.15 11.68 2.13
CA LYS A 157 11.75 11.69 1.67
C LYS A 157 10.82 11.08 2.73
N PRO A 158 10.76 11.64 3.95
CA PRO A 158 10.09 10.99 5.07
C PRO A 158 8.58 10.82 4.89
N GLN A 159 7.88 11.73 4.20
CA GLN A 159 6.44 11.57 3.92
C GLN A 159 6.16 10.33 3.04
N LYS A 160 7.03 10.03 2.07
CA LYS A 160 6.91 8.81 1.26
C LYS A 160 7.23 7.56 2.08
N ALA A 161 8.16 7.68 3.03
CA ALA A 161 8.48 6.59 3.93
C ALA A 161 7.33 6.26 4.88
N LEU A 162 6.63 7.29 5.38
CA LEU A 162 5.44 7.17 6.22
C LEU A 162 4.31 6.44 5.49
N LEU A 163 3.99 6.85 4.26
CA LEU A 163 2.98 6.18 3.44
C LEU A 163 3.29 4.68 3.25
N ASP A 164 4.54 4.34 2.93
CA ASP A 164 4.95 2.94 2.80
C ASP A 164 4.87 2.18 4.14
N ALA A 165 5.11 2.84 5.27
CA ALA A 165 5.00 2.24 6.61
C ALA A 165 3.53 1.98 6.99
N ASP A 166 2.63 2.92 6.73
CA ASP A 166 1.19 2.77 6.96
C ASP A 166 0.61 1.62 6.13
N ILE A 167 1.05 1.48 4.87
CA ILE A 167 0.69 0.32 4.04
C ILE A 167 1.17 -0.98 4.69
N CYS A 168 2.39 -1.02 5.24
CA CYS A 168 2.88 -2.21 5.94
C CYS A 168 1.99 -2.59 7.14
N ILE A 169 1.62 -1.62 7.96
CA ILE A 169 0.80 -1.81 9.17
C ILE A 169 -0.62 -2.23 8.78
N ALA A 170 -1.24 -1.54 7.82
CA ALA A 170 -2.59 -1.88 7.34
C ALA A 170 -2.68 -3.30 6.75
N ARG A 171 -1.58 -3.80 6.18
CA ARG A 171 -1.51 -5.16 5.61
C ARG A 171 -1.09 -6.22 6.62
N LYS A 172 -0.16 -5.89 7.52
CA LYS A 172 0.39 -6.78 8.54
C LYS A 172 0.47 -6.03 9.88
N PRO A 173 -0.66 -5.93 10.59
CA PRO A 173 -0.74 -5.19 11.85
C PRO A 173 0.08 -5.84 12.97
N GLU A 174 0.47 -7.11 12.85
CA GLU A 174 1.34 -7.78 13.83
C GLU A 174 2.83 -7.67 13.47
N TRP A 175 3.16 -6.93 12.40
CA TRP A 175 4.54 -6.83 11.94
C TRP A 175 5.25 -5.61 12.51
N VAL A 176 5.95 -5.84 13.62
CA VAL A 176 6.79 -4.89 14.38
C VAL A 176 7.61 -3.93 13.50
N LYS A 177 8.13 -4.42 12.36
CA LYS A 177 8.95 -3.60 11.45
C LYS A 177 8.16 -2.47 10.79
N GLY A 178 6.85 -2.61 10.59
CA GLY A 178 5.98 -1.55 10.08
C GLY A 178 5.93 -0.36 11.02
N TYR A 179 5.69 -0.62 12.31
CA TYR A 179 5.69 0.37 13.39
C TYR A 179 7.02 1.07 13.55
N TYR A 180 8.14 0.32 13.51
CA TYR A 180 9.47 0.94 13.51
C TYR A 180 9.68 1.89 12.32
N ARG A 181 9.21 1.53 11.11
CA ARG A 181 9.32 2.38 9.92
C ARG A 181 8.47 3.65 10.06
N LYS A 182 7.26 3.53 10.63
CA LYS A 182 6.36 4.66 10.91
C LYS A 182 6.99 5.64 11.90
N GLY A 183 7.45 5.14 13.05
CA GLY A 183 8.14 5.96 14.05
C GLY A 183 9.39 6.64 13.50
N ALA A 184 10.21 5.92 12.72
CA ALA A 184 11.39 6.50 12.08
C ALA A 184 11.06 7.58 11.03
N ALA A 185 9.90 7.48 10.36
CA ALA A 185 9.42 8.51 9.44
C ALA A 185 8.99 9.76 10.21
N HIS A 186 8.18 9.63 11.26
CA HIS A 186 7.79 10.73 12.13
C HIS A 186 9.01 11.41 12.80
N MET A 187 10.00 10.64 13.26
CA MET A 187 11.28 11.20 13.74
C MET A 187 11.96 12.09 12.70
N SER A 188 11.93 11.67 11.42
CA SER A 188 12.52 12.45 10.33
C SER A 188 11.68 13.69 9.96
N LEU A 189 10.39 13.67 10.28
CA LEU A 189 9.46 14.81 10.15
C LEU A 189 9.51 15.76 11.34
N LYS A 190 10.19 15.37 12.44
CA LYS A 190 10.16 16.04 13.75
C LYS A 190 8.81 16.00 14.45
N GLU A 191 7.98 15.03 14.08
CA GLU A 191 6.69 14.71 14.72
C GLU A 191 6.97 13.72 15.85
N TYR A 192 7.57 14.21 16.95
CA TYR A 192 8.15 13.33 17.97
C TYR A 192 7.11 12.61 18.82
N GLU A 193 5.91 13.17 18.97
CA GLU A 193 4.79 12.56 19.68
C GLU A 193 4.30 11.32 18.92
N GLU A 194 3.96 11.50 17.63
CA GLU A 194 3.53 10.44 16.73
C GLU A 194 4.62 9.38 16.52
N ALA A 195 5.90 9.80 16.55
CA ALA A 195 7.02 8.86 16.55
C ALA A 195 7.01 7.97 17.79
N SER A 196 6.81 8.56 18.97
CA SER A 196 6.80 7.84 20.24
C SER A 196 5.62 6.87 20.33
N GLU A 197 4.43 7.27 19.89
CA GLU A 197 3.25 6.41 19.81
C GLU A 197 3.51 5.21 18.90
N ALA A 198 4.01 5.45 17.68
CA ALA A 198 4.30 4.37 16.74
C ALA A 198 5.36 3.38 17.28
N PHE A 199 6.35 3.85 18.04
CA PHE A 199 7.30 2.96 18.70
C PHE A 199 6.69 2.20 19.89
N GLN A 200 5.79 2.82 20.66
CA GLN A 200 5.06 2.15 21.72
C GLN A 200 4.17 1.03 21.17
N ASP A 201 3.38 1.29 20.11
CA ASP A 201 2.61 0.27 19.41
C ASP A 201 3.48 -0.92 18.97
N GLY A 202 4.69 -0.63 18.47
CA GLY A 202 5.67 -1.66 18.11
C GLY A 202 6.17 -2.48 19.30
N LEU A 203 6.31 -1.88 20.49
CA LEU A 203 6.69 -2.56 21.73
C LEU A 203 5.54 -3.33 22.38
N GLU A 204 4.29 -2.96 22.14
CA GLU A 204 3.14 -3.78 22.55
C GLU A 204 3.19 -5.15 21.86
N LEU A 205 3.64 -5.19 20.61
CA LEU A 205 3.81 -6.43 19.82
C LEU A 205 5.09 -7.20 20.19
N ASP A 206 6.20 -6.50 20.44
CA ASP A 206 7.48 -7.10 20.85
C ASP A 206 8.15 -6.28 21.98
N PRO A 207 7.78 -6.55 23.25
CA PRO A 207 8.35 -5.84 24.39
C PRO A 207 9.85 -6.07 24.58
N GLY A 208 10.43 -7.07 23.90
CA GLY A 208 11.85 -7.41 23.95
C GLY A 208 12.70 -6.61 22.97
N ASN A 209 12.09 -5.80 22.09
CA ASN A 209 12.80 -5.19 20.97
C ASN A 209 13.72 -4.02 21.38
N ASP A 210 15.01 -4.29 21.53
CA ASP A 210 16.00 -3.27 21.93
C ASP A 210 16.16 -2.13 20.93
N GLU A 211 15.96 -2.40 19.63
CA GLU A 211 16.02 -1.38 18.59
C GLU A 211 14.89 -0.35 18.74
N ILE A 212 13.66 -0.83 18.98
CA ILE A 212 12.51 0.05 19.20
C ILE A 212 12.63 0.77 20.55
N LYS A 213 13.06 0.09 21.63
CA LYS A 213 13.31 0.75 22.93
C LYS A 213 14.30 1.90 22.81
N LYS A 214 15.36 1.72 22.02
CA LYS A 214 16.34 2.78 21.75
C LYS A 214 15.70 3.93 20.97
N ALA A 215 14.96 3.62 19.91
CA ALA A 215 14.29 4.63 19.09
C ALA A 215 13.22 5.42 19.87
N LEU A 216 12.49 4.78 20.77
CA LEU A 216 11.53 5.44 21.67
C LEU A 216 12.22 6.43 22.62
N ARG A 217 13.35 6.04 23.22
CA ARG A 217 14.15 6.96 24.04
C ARG A 217 14.65 8.15 23.22
N GLU A 218 15.14 7.90 22.00
CA GLU A 218 15.57 8.97 21.09
C GLU A 218 14.41 9.92 20.75
N ALA A 219 13.18 9.42 20.58
CA ALA A 219 11.98 10.22 20.33
C ALA A 219 11.63 11.13 21.52
N TRP A 220 11.62 10.59 22.75
CA TRP A 220 11.37 11.39 23.96
C TRP A 220 12.46 12.43 24.23
N GLU A 221 13.73 12.09 24.01
CA GLU A 221 14.82 13.05 24.12
C GLU A 221 14.71 14.19 23.09
N ALA A 222 14.28 13.87 21.87
CA ALA A 222 14.08 14.86 20.81
C ALA A 222 12.88 15.76 21.11
N MET A 223 11.76 15.19 21.59
CA MET A 223 10.58 15.92 22.04
C MET A 223 10.93 16.93 23.14
N SER A 224 11.60 16.50 24.22
CA SER A 224 11.99 17.39 25.32
C SER A 224 12.91 18.53 24.88
N LYS A 225 13.81 18.29 23.91
CA LYS A 225 14.67 19.32 23.34
C LYS A 225 13.89 20.33 22.48
N ASP A 226 12.89 19.86 21.74
CA ASP A 226 12.05 20.70 20.90
C ASP A 226 11.16 21.62 21.74
N GLU A 227 10.57 21.09 22.81
CA GLU A 227 9.79 21.87 23.80
C GLU A 227 10.64 22.96 24.46
N ALA A 228 11.86 22.63 24.90
CA ALA A 228 12.77 23.60 25.50
C ALA A 228 13.19 24.71 24.52
N ALA A 229 13.32 24.38 23.22
CA ALA A 229 13.61 25.35 22.17
C ALA A 229 12.40 26.25 21.87
N GLY A 230 11.19 25.70 21.87
CA GLY A 230 9.94 26.44 21.68
C GLY A 230 9.64 27.41 22.83
N GLY A 231 9.78 26.97 24.08
CA GLY A 231 9.54 27.80 25.26
C GLY A 231 10.51 28.98 25.42
N SER A 232 11.69 28.91 24.79
CA SER A 232 12.67 30.01 24.77
C SER A 232 12.30 31.14 23.80
N ILE A 233 11.37 30.90 22.87
CA ILE A 233 10.91 31.88 21.87
C ILE A 233 9.69 32.66 22.39
N GLU A 234 8.85 32.04 23.23
CA GLU A 234 7.64 32.66 23.79
C GLU A 234 7.90 33.57 25.01
N SER A 235 9.11 33.59 25.58
CA SER A 235 9.45 34.40 26.76
C SER A 235 10.01 35.80 26.45
N ILE A 236 9.78 36.32 25.24
CA ILE A 236 10.14 37.69 24.84
C ILE A 236 8.84 38.44 24.49
N ASP A 237 8.12 38.88 25.51
CA ASP A 237 7.12 39.97 25.42
C ASP A 237 7.02 40.69 26.76
#